data_AF-A0A2D6STY5-F1
#
_entry.id   AF-A0A2D6STY5-F1
#
_cell.length_a   1.000
_cell.length_b   1.000
_cell.length_c   1.000
_cell.angle_alpha   90.00
_cell.angle_beta   90.00
_cell.angle_gamma   90.00
#
_symmetry.space_group_name_H-M   'P 1'
#
loop_
_entity.id
_entity.type
_entity.pdbx_description
1 polymer ?
#
loop_
_entity_poly.entity_id
_entity_poly.type
_entity_poly.pdbx_seq_one_letter_code
_entity_poly.pdbx_strand_id
1 'polypeptide(L)'
;RSASPPHVGTDDPLRARTLVVQNGGRTMAVVGLDLVKIRLDLADAAIAEASKRTGIDRDAGMICPSHNHSSPFIPMGGPNNKDYIDTLPGLIADSIDHVRIDQLLLGFRGKPKDLSQIAATLVAALAAPAPLRPRHCR
;
A
#
# COMPACT_ATOMS: atom_id res chain seq x y z
N ARG A 1 32.90 8.75 -7.32
CA ARG A 1 32.20 8.42 -6.05
C ARG A 1 32.12 6.90 -6.00
N SER A 2 32.66 6.25 -4.98
CA SER A 2 32.50 4.80 -4.82
C SER A 2 31.03 4.47 -4.66
N ALA A 3 30.53 3.47 -5.37
CA ALA A 3 29.16 2.97 -5.20
C ALA A 3 28.97 2.50 -3.75
N SER A 4 27.79 2.74 -3.17
CA SER A 4 27.42 2.12 -1.90
C SER A 4 27.48 0.59 -2.05
N PRO A 5 27.92 -0.13 -1.01
CA PRO A 5 27.96 -1.59 -1.05
C PRO A 5 26.56 -2.16 -1.34
N PRO A 6 26.47 -3.30 -2.04
CA PRO A 6 25.20 -3.94 -2.35
C PRO A 6 24.50 -4.42 -1.08
N HIS A 7 23.16 -4.48 -1.12
CA HIS A 7 22.38 -5.11 -0.05
C HIS A 7 22.69 -6.62 -0.02
N VAL A 8 23.03 -7.15 1.16
CA VAL A 8 23.43 -8.56 1.34
C VAL A 8 22.40 -9.39 2.12
N GLY A 9 21.27 -8.80 2.49
CA GLY A 9 20.26 -9.46 3.30
C GLY A 9 19.04 -8.60 3.54
N THR A 10 18.15 -9.09 4.41
CA THR A 10 16.92 -8.42 4.81
C THR A 10 16.74 -8.63 6.31
N ASP A 11 16.80 -7.56 7.09
CA ASP A 11 16.52 -7.61 8.52
C ASP A 11 14.99 -7.70 8.76
N ASP A 12 14.24 -6.82 8.10
CA ASP A 12 12.78 -6.78 8.12
C ASP A 12 12.18 -6.83 6.71
N PRO A 13 11.09 -7.58 6.48
CA PRO A 13 10.45 -7.64 5.17
C PRO A 13 9.79 -6.31 4.82
N LEU A 14 10.06 -5.81 3.61
CA LEU A 14 9.38 -4.64 3.06
C LEU A 14 7.91 -4.95 2.80
N ARG A 15 7.02 -4.01 3.14
CA ARG A 15 5.57 -4.19 2.98
C ARG A 15 4.95 -3.13 2.07
N ALA A 16 3.88 -3.54 1.40
CA ALA A 16 2.83 -2.65 0.93
C ALA A 16 1.61 -2.86 1.83
N ARG A 17 1.08 -1.77 2.41
CA ARG A 17 -0.05 -1.81 3.34
C ARG A 17 -1.13 -0.87 2.82
N THR A 18 -2.32 -1.41 2.58
CA THR A 18 -3.41 -0.63 2.01
C THR A 18 -4.49 -0.35 3.03
N LEU A 19 -4.93 0.91 3.06
CA LEU A 19 -6.17 1.35 3.66
C LEU A 19 -7.17 1.63 2.54
N VAL A 20 -8.30 0.91 2.53
CA VAL A 20 -9.42 1.20 1.64
C VAL A 20 -10.47 1.99 2.43
N VAL A 21 -10.89 3.13 1.88
CA VAL A 21 -11.91 4.00 2.45
C VAL A 21 -13.11 4.02 1.50
N GLN A 22 -14.29 3.75 2.02
CA GLN A 22 -15.54 3.91 1.30
C GLN A 22 -16.38 5.01 1.92
N ASN A 23 -16.96 5.86 1.08
CA ASN A 23 -17.92 6.87 1.49
C ASN A 23 -19.00 7.00 0.43
N GLY A 24 -20.22 6.59 0.78
CA GLY A 24 -21.32 6.47 -0.18
C GLY A 24 -20.97 5.46 -1.29
N GLY A 25 -21.14 5.88 -2.55
CA GLY A 25 -20.79 5.07 -3.73
C GLY A 25 -19.35 5.21 -4.21
N ARG A 26 -18.46 5.88 -3.46
CA ARG A 26 -17.05 6.10 -3.85
C ARG A 26 -16.11 5.29 -2.96
N THR A 27 -15.12 4.69 -3.59
CA THR A 27 -14.07 3.90 -2.92
C THR A 27 -12.70 4.48 -3.28
N MET A 28 -11.83 4.62 -2.28
CA MET A 28 -10.45 5.09 -2.44
C MET A 28 -9.48 4.13 -1.74
N ALA A 29 -8.31 3.90 -2.33
CA ALA A 29 -7.22 3.11 -1.75
C ALA A 29 -5.99 4.00 -1.48
N VAL A 30 -5.47 3.91 -0.26
CA VAL A 30 -4.20 4.54 0.15
C VAL A 30 -3.21 3.44 0.52
N VAL A 31 -2.08 3.39 -0.19
CA VAL A 31 -1.05 2.36 -0.01
C VAL A 31 0.19 2.98 0.62
N GLY A 32 0.55 2.57 1.83
CA GLY A 32 1.88 2.79 2.39
C GLY A 32 2.86 1.76 1.84
N LEU A 33 4.04 2.20 1.39
CA LEU A 33 5.03 1.35 0.72
C LEU A 33 6.43 1.57 1.31
N ASP A 34 7.09 0.49 1.75
CA ASP A 34 8.42 0.54 2.37
C ASP A 34 9.55 0.71 1.35
N LEU A 35 9.50 1.80 0.59
CA LEU A 35 10.50 2.17 -0.42
C LEU A 35 10.93 3.62 -0.25
N VAL A 36 12.14 3.95 -0.72
CA VAL A 36 12.64 5.33 -0.75
C VAL A 36 11.77 6.22 -1.65
N LYS A 37 11.37 5.68 -2.80
CA LYS A 37 10.46 6.30 -3.77
C LYS A 37 9.92 5.23 -4.70
N ILE A 38 8.90 5.56 -5.46
CA ILE A 38 8.45 4.76 -6.60
C ILE A 38 8.43 5.62 -7.86
N ARG A 39 8.69 4.99 -9.01
CA ARG A 39 8.55 5.66 -10.31
C ARG A 39 7.08 5.79 -10.67
N LEU A 40 6.75 6.84 -11.41
CA LEU A 40 5.38 7.11 -11.84
C LEU A 40 4.81 5.97 -12.70
N ASP A 41 5.58 5.44 -13.65
CA ASP A 41 5.13 4.35 -14.52
C ASP A 41 4.81 3.06 -13.76
N LEU A 42 5.58 2.74 -12.72
CA LEU A 42 5.32 1.59 -11.85
C LEU A 42 4.09 1.81 -10.97
N ALA A 43 3.92 3.02 -10.44
CA ALA A 43 2.75 3.40 -9.67
C ALA A 43 1.47 3.36 -10.52
N ASP A 44 1.51 3.91 -11.74
CA ASP A 44 0.41 3.89 -12.69
C ASP A 44 0.04 2.47 -13.11
N ALA A 45 1.05 1.61 -13.34
CA ALA A 45 0.84 0.20 -13.63
C ALA A 45 0.17 -0.53 -12.46
N ALA A 46 0.61 -0.27 -11.23
CA ALA A 46 0.03 -0.86 -10.03
C ALA A 46 -1.44 -0.45 -9.85
N ILE A 47 -1.73 0.85 -10.01
CA ILE A 47 -3.09 1.40 -9.90
C ILE A 47 -3.98 0.84 -11.02
N ALA A 48 -3.48 0.77 -12.25
CA ALA A 48 -4.22 0.21 -13.37
C ALA A 48 -4.56 -1.27 -13.14
N GLU A 49 -3.62 -2.04 -12.61
CA GLU A 49 -3.82 -3.45 -12.29
C GLU A 49 -4.80 -3.64 -11.13
N ALA A 50 -4.66 -2.87 -10.05
CA ALA A 50 -5.59 -2.89 -8.92
C ALA A 50 -7.01 -2.49 -9.33
N SER A 51 -7.15 -1.48 -10.19
CA SER A 51 -8.43 -1.03 -10.73
C SER A 51 -9.15 -2.15 -11.49
N LYS A 52 -8.43 -2.90 -12.34
CA LYS A 52 -8.99 -4.07 -13.05
C LYS A 52 -9.48 -5.17 -12.10
N ARG A 53 -8.76 -5.41 -11.00
CA ARG A 53 -9.06 -6.50 -10.05
C ARG A 53 -10.21 -6.15 -9.11
N THR A 54 -10.26 -4.90 -8.66
CA THR A 54 -11.13 -4.48 -7.55
C THR A 54 -12.32 -3.61 -7.98
N GLY A 55 -12.27 -3.02 -9.17
CA GLY A 55 -13.25 -2.03 -9.62
C GLY A 55 -13.09 -0.64 -9.00
N ILE A 56 -12.04 -0.39 -8.20
CA ILE A 56 -11.71 0.95 -7.70
C ILE A 56 -11.28 1.84 -8.88
N ASP A 57 -11.81 3.06 -8.94
CA ASP A 57 -11.45 4.03 -9.96
C ASP A 57 -9.94 4.33 -9.93
N ARG A 58 -9.32 4.48 -11.11
CA ARG A 58 -7.89 4.77 -11.22
C ARG A 58 -7.48 6.05 -10.49
N ASP A 59 -8.35 7.06 -10.51
CA ASP A 59 -8.11 8.35 -9.86
C ASP A 59 -8.33 8.31 -8.33
N ALA A 60 -8.73 7.15 -7.80
CA ALA A 60 -8.97 6.91 -6.38
C ALA A 60 -7.87 6.05 -5.73
N GLY A 61 -6.71 5.88 -6.39
CA GLY A 61 -5.53 5.23 -5.82
C GLY A 61 -4.44 6.24 -5.44
N MET A 62 -3.88 6.10 -4.24
CA MET A 62 -2.71 6.88 -3.78
C MET A 62 -1.63 5.94 -3.25
N ILE A 63 -0.42 6.03 -3.80
CA ILE A 63 0.74 5.24 -3.37
C ILE A 63 1.74 6.16 -2.68
N CYS A 64 2.08 5.84 -1.43
CA CYS A 64 2.90 6.64 -0.54
C CYS A 64 4.15 5.85 -0.08
N PRO A 65 5.30 6.05 -0.75
CA PRO A 65 6.57 5.54 -0.25
C PRO A 65 6.92 6.18 1.10
N SER A 66 7.41 5.38 2.06
CA SER A 66 7.82 5.85 3.40
C SER A 66 9.15 6.61 3.41
N HIS A 67 9.83 6.71 2.27
CA HIS A 67 11.18 7.25 2.14
C HIS A 67 12.24 6.42 2.90
N ASN A 68 12.06 5.10 2.92
CA ASN A 68 12.98 4.17 3.58
C ASN A 68 14.33 4.04 2.84
N HIS A 69 15.41 4.58 3.43
CA HIS A 69 16.77 4.51 2.88
C HIS A 69 17.46 3.14 3.03
N SER A 70 16.86 2.20 3.75
CA SER A 70 17.33 0.82 3.88
C SER A 70 16.71 -0.13 2.85
N SER A 71 15.82 0.36 1.99
CA SER A 71 15.21 -0.41 0.90
C SER A 71 16.08 -0.47 -0.37
N PRO A 72 15.89 -1.47 -1.26
CA PRO A 72 16.51 -1.47 -2.58
C PRO A 72 16.18 -0.20 -3.35
N PHE A 73 17.21 0.43 -3.91
CA PHE A 73 17.03 1.62 -4.70
C PHE A 73 16.36 1.29 -6.05
N ILE A 74 15.27 1.98 -6.37
CA ILE A 74 14.62 1.93 -7.68
C ILE A 74 15.25 3.01 -8.59
N PRO A 75 16.07 2.64 -9.58
CA PRO A 75 16.69 3.61 -10.46
C PRO A 75 15.69 4.18 -11.46
N MET A 76 15.90 5.43 -11.86
CA MET A 76 15.12 6.07 -12.93
C MET A 76 15.40 5.46 -14.33
N GLY A 77 16.45 4.64 -14.45
CA GLY A 77 16.82 3.88 -15.66
C GLY A 77 18.00 2.95 -15.40
N GLY A 78 18.13 1.88 -16.19
CA GLY A 78 19.22 0.89 -16.11
C GLY A 78 18.82 -0.46 -15.50
N PRO A 79 19.59 -1.54 -15.78
CA PRO A 79 19.17 -2.93 -15.52
C PRO A 79 19.34 -3.40 -14.06
N ASN A 80 19.59 -2.50 -13.12
CA ASN A 80 19.80 -2.92 -11.73
C ASN A 80 18.50 -3.44 -11.13
N ASN A 81 18.46 -4.74 -10.85
CA ASN A 81 17.37 -5.43 -10.16
C ASN A 81 16.03 -5.42 -10.93
N LYS A 82 16.08 -5.55 -12.26
CA LYS A 82 14.91 -5.57 -13.15
C LYS A 82 13.84 -6.58 -12.70
N ASP A 83 14.26 -7.81 -12.40
CA ASP A 83 13.33 -8.87 -12.01
C ASP A 83 12.52 -8.50 -10.76
N TYR A 84 13.15 -7.87 -9.77
CA TYR A 84 12.43 -7.33 -8.61
C TYR A 84 11.52 -6.16 -9.01
N ILE A 85 12.02 -5.21 -9.79
CA ILE A 85 11.26 -4.02 -10.18
C ILE A 85 9.99 -4.39 -10.94
N ASP A 86 10.06 -5.38 -11.83
CA ASP A 86 8.93 -5.85 -12.63
C ASP A 86 7.84 -6.51 -11.77
N THR A 87 8.18 -7.01 -10.58
CA THR A 87 7.18 -7.58 -9.65
C THR A 87 6.42 -6.52 -8.87
N LEU A 88 6.96 -5.30 -8.73
CA LEU A 88 6.40 -4.27 -7.85
C LEU A 88 4.95 -3.90 -8.17
N PRO A 89 4.54 -3.69 -9.44
CA PRO A 89 3.15 -3.37 -9.75
C PRO A 89 2.17 -4.45 -9.28
N GLY A 90 2.52 -5.72 -9.47
CA GLY A 90 1.71 -6.86 -9.03
C GLY A 90 1.59 -6.92 -7.51
N LEU A 91 2.71 -6.80 -6.79
CA LEU A 91 2.73 -6.84 -5.32
C LEU A 91 1.95 -5.68 -4.68
N ILE A 92 2.02 -4.49 -5.27
CA ILE A 92 1.24 -3.34 -4.82
C ILE A 92 -0.25 -3.58 -5.09
N ALA A 93 -0.61 -4.07 -6.28
CA ALA A 93 -2.00 -4.39 -6.60
C ALA A 93 -2.57 -5.49 -5.70
N ASP A 94 -1.79 -6.54 -5.40
CA ASP A 94 -2.16 -7.59 -4.44
C ASP A 94 -2.49 -7.00 -3.07
N SER A 95 -1.72 -6.01 -2.61
CA SER A 95 -1.98 -5.36 -1.32
C SER A 95 -3.31 -4.62 -1.30
N ILE A 96 -3.79 -4.10 -2.43
CA ILE A 96 -5.09 -3.42 -2.56
C ILE A 96 -6.22 -4.46 -2.64
N ASP A 97 -6.03 -5.51 -3.43
CA ASP A 97 -7.00 -6.61 -3.61
C ASP A 97 -7.23 -7.42 -2.32
N HIS A 98 -6.18 -7.61 -1.52
CA HIS A 98 -6.24 -8.37 -0.27
C HIS A 98 -6.86 -7.60 0.90
N VAL A 99 -7.15 -6.31 0.76
CA VAL A 99 -7.94 -5.60 1.76
C VAL A 99 -9.35 -6.15 1.67
N ARG A 100 -9.66 -7.06 2.59
CA ARG A 100 -11.04 -7.38 2.86
C ARG A 100 -11.73 -6.06 3.20
N ILE A 101 -12.74 -5.72 2.42
CA ILE A 101 -13.79 -4.81 2.86
C ILE A 101 -14.63 -5.61 3.88
N ASP A 102 -13.98 -6.13 4.92
CA ASP A 102 -14.62 -6.53 6.16
C ASP A 102 -14.94 -5.20 6.80
N GLN A 103 -16.07 -4.66 6.39
CA GLN A 103 -16.78 -3.48 6.84
C GLN A 103 -16.31 -2.98 8.22
N LEU A 104 -15.15 -2.32 8.29
CA LEU A 104 -14.94 -1.29 9.27
C LEU A 104 -15.75 -0.12 8.74
N LEU A 105 -17.07 -0.19 8.97
CA LEU A 105 -17.89 1.00 9.02
C LEU A 105 -17.21 1.88 10.06
N LEU A 106 -16.34 2.79 9.62
CA LEU A 106 -16.14 4.07 10.29
C LEU A 106 -17.43 4.87 10.09
N GLY A 107 -18.53 4.32 10.58
CA GLY A 107 -19.83 4.92 10.57
C GLY A 107 -19.81 5.97 11.64
N PHE A 108 -19.55 7.21 11.24
CA PHE A 108 -19.86 8.37 12.04
C PHE A 108 -21.34 8.31 12.40
N ARG A 109 -21.67 7.95 13.65
CA ARG A 109 -23.02 8.15 14.20
C ARG A 109 -23.17 9.67 14.46
N GLY A 110 -23.36 10.44 13.39
CA GLY A 110 -23.44 11.91 13.38
C GLY A 110 -22.22 12.62 12.78
N LYS A 111 -22.38 13.84 12.24
CA LYS A 111 -21.27 14.59 11.59
C LYS A 111 -20.06 14.73 12.54
N PRO A 112 -18.82 14.38 12.11
CA PRO A 112 -17.62 14.69 12.87
C PRO A 112 -17.56 16.20 13.12
N LYS A 113 -17.24 16.59 14.36
CA LYS A 113 -17.21 18.01 14.75
C LYS A 113 -15.93 18.71 14.30
N ASP A 114 -14.84 17.96 14.09
CA ASP A 114 -13.58 18.46 13.56
C ASP A 114 -12.67 17.33 12.99
N LEU A 115 -11.53 17.74 12.41
CA LEU A 115 -10.51 16.88 11.80
C LEU A 115 -9.77 15.98 12.80
N SER A 116 -9.71 16.35 14.09
CA SER A 116 -9.00 15.58 15.11
C SER A 116 -9.72 14.27 15.44
N GLN A 117 -11.05 14.27 15.37
CA GLN A 117 -11.87 13.06 15.55
C GLN A 117 -11.66 12.02 14.44
N ILE A 118 -11.43 12.48 13.21
CA ILE A 118 -11.11 11.61 12.07
C ILE A 118 -9.73 10.97 12.29
N ALA A 119 -8.72 11.77 12.65
CA ALA A 119 -7.36 11.30 12.88
C ALA A 119 -7.25 10.29 14.03
N ALA A 120 -7.89 10.56 15.17
CA ALA A 120 -7.87 9.67 16.34
C ALA A 120 -8.47 8.29 16.04
N THR A 121 -9.52 8.24 15.22
CA THR A 121 -10.20 6.98 14.89
C THR A 121 -9.41 6.18 13.85
N LEU A 122 -8.75 6.85 12.91
CA LEU A 122 -7.82 6.22 11.97
C LEU A 122 -6.66 5.55 12.72
N VAL A 123 -6.09 6.24 13.70
CA VAL A 123 -5.01 5.73 14.56
C VAL A 123 -5.47 4.50 15.35
N ALA A 124 -6.69 4.52 15.90
CA ALA A 124 -7.24 3.37 16.63
C ALA A 124 -7.47 2.14 15.73
N ALA A 125 -7.95 2.35 14.50
CA ALA A 125 -8.14 1.27 13.52
C ALA A 125 -6.81 0.63 13.07
N LEU A 126 -5.77 1.45 12.89
CA LEU A 126 -4.42 1.00 12.53
C LEU A 126 -3.72 0.25 13.68
N ALA A 127 -4.10 0.50 14.94
CA ALA A 127 -3.56 -0.15 16.13
C ALA A 127 -4.24 -1.50 16.46
N ALA A 128 -5.32 -1.86 15.78
CA ALA A 128 -6.03 -3.11 16.04
C ALA A 128 -5.22 -4.32 15.54
N PRO A 129 -5.02 -5.38 16.35
CA PRO A 129 -4.29 -6.57 15.92
C PRO A 129 -5.04 -7.26 14.77
N ALA A 130 -4.30 -7.65 13.73
CA ALA A 130 -4.87 -8.37 12.59
C ALA A 130 -5.53 -9.68 13.05
N PRO A 131 -6.77 -9.99 12.62
CA PRO A 131 -7.40 -11.25 12.98
C PRO A 131 -6.60 -12.41 12.36
N LEU A 132 -6.25 -13.39 13.20
CA LEU A 132 -5.53 -14.59 12.79
C LEU A 132 -6.39 -15.41 11.82
N ARG A 133 -5.85 -15.76 10.64
CA ARG A 133 -6.52 -16.67 9.69
C ARG A 133 -6.73 -18.05 10.34
N PRO A 134 -7.89 -18.69 10.17
CA PRO A 134 -7.97 -20.14 10.31
C PRO A 134 -7.18 -20.78 9.17
N ARG A 135 -6.15 -21.55 9.51
CA ARG A 135 -5.44 -22.37 8.52
C ARG A 135 -6.41 -23.47 8.08
N HIS A 136 -6.80 -23.47 6.81
CA HIS A 136 -7.38 -24.68 6.22
C HIS A 136 -6.23 -25.55 5.73
N CYS A 137 -6.02 -26.67 6.42
CA CYS A 137 -5.20 -27.76 5.94
C CYS A 137 -5.86 -28.34 4.69
N ARG A 138 -5.07 -28.44 3.61
CA ARG A 138 -5.23 -29.47 2.59
C ARG A 138 -3.89 -30.14 2.41
#